data_AF-A0A965VM52-F1
#
_entry.id   AF-A0A965VM52-F1
#
_cell.length_a   1.000
_cell.length_b   1.000
_cell.length_c   1.000
_cell.angle_alpha   90.00
_cell.angle_beta   90.00
_cell.angle_gamma   90.00
#
_symmetry.space_group_name_H-M   'P 1'
#
loop_
_entity.id
_entity.type
_entity.pdbx_description
1 polymer ?
#
loop_
_entity_poly.entity_id
_entity_poly.type
_entity_poly.pdbx_seq_one_letter_code
_entity_poly.pdbx_strand_id
1 'polypeptide(L)'
;MQDKILLITPPFTQLNTPYPATAYLKGFLNTKNIASYQADLGIEVMLSIFSKKGLIAVFEKAQAFEAPSDNMQRILKLKDTYIHTIDAVISFLQGKNPTLAHRIAQRNFLPEAQRFDQLEDLNWAFGAMGIQDKAKYIATMYLEDLADLIKETVDPYFGFSRYAEKIGRSAQEMDALYAALLGPLSFVDEYLIALLKEK
;
A
#
# COMPACT_ATOMS: atom_id res chain seq x y z
N MET A 1 -38.07 3.17 -7.17
CA MET A 1 -36.62 3.00 -7.37
C MET A 1 -36.19 1.86 -6.49
N GLN A 2 -35.45 0.88 -7.01
CA GLN A 2 -34.79 -0.10 -6.15
C GLN A 2 -33.56 0.60 -5.55
N ASP A 3 -33.46 0.64 -4.23
CA ASP A 3 -32.33 1.29 -3.56
C ASP A 3 -31.03 0.59 -3.98
N LYS A 4 -30.03 1.39 -4.38
CA LYS A 4 -28.71 0.88 -4.77
C LYS A 4 -27.90 0.66 -3.50
N ILE A 5 -27.49 -0.58 -3.25
CA ILE A 5 -26.68 -0.94 -2.08
C ILE A 5 -25.20 -0.93 -2.47
N LEU A 6 -24.38 -0.18 -1.74
CA LEU A 6 -22.92 -0.19 -1.85
C LEU A 6 -22.32 -0.76 -0.57
N LEU A 7 -21.50 -1.81 -0.71
CA LEU A 7 -20.79 -2.47 0.37
C LEU A 7 -19.31 -2.09 0.30
N ILE A 8 -18.80 -1.43 1.33
CA ILE A 8 -17.44 -0.91 1.36
C ILE A 8 -16.63 -1.72 2.37
N THR A 9 -15.50 -2.28 1.92
CA THR A 9 -14.41 -2.63 2.84
C THR A 9 -13.61 -1.35 3.07
N PRO A 10 -13.64 -0.75 4.27
CA PRO A 10 -12.89 0.47 4.54
C PRO A 10 -11.39 0.18 4.50
N PRO A 11 -10.55 1.21 4.30
CA PRO A 11 -9.10 1.04 4.41
C PRO A 11 -8.70 0.57 5.82
N PHE A 12 -7.46 0.11 5.96
CA PHE A 12 -6.85 -0.33 7.23
C PHE A 12 -7.22 -1.73 7.70
N THR A 13 -7.91 -2.48 6.84
CA THR A 13 -7.92 -3.94 6.86
C THR A 13 -6.57 -4.48 6.39
N GLN A 14 -6.02 -5.52 7.04
CA GLN A 14 -4.75 -6.13 6.66
C GLN A 14 -4.70 -6.47 5.16
N LEU A 15 -3.86 -5.80 4.36
CA LEU A 15 -3.84 -5.96 2.89
C LEU A 15 -3.50 -7.37 2.42
N ASN A 16 -2.79 -8.13 3.25
CA ASN A 16 -2.41 -9.51 2.98
C ASN A 16 -3.51 -10.52 3.32
N THR A 17 -4.62 -10.10 3.94
CA THR A 17 -5.71 -10.98 4.34
C THR A 17 -7.00 -10.51 3.69
N PRO A 18 -7.66 -11.32 2.85
CA PRO A 18 -8.94 -10.93 2.27
C PRO A 18 -9.99 -10.77 3.37
N TYR A 19 -10.82 -9.72 3.28
CA TYR A 19 -11.97 -9.51 4.16
C TYR A 19 -13.25 -9.82 3.37
N PRO A 20 -13.73 -11.08 3.38
CA PRO A 20 -14.76 -11.53 2.45
C PRO A 20 -16.16 -11.08 2.82
N ALA A 21 -16.36 -10.37 3.95
CA ALA A 21 -17.68 -10.03 4.48
C ALA A 21 -18.55 -9.30 3.44
N THR A 22 -18.01 -8.27 2.79
CA THR A 22 -18.73 -7.51 1.76
C THR A 22 -18.99 -8.34 0.50
N ALA A 23 -18.07 -9.22 0.12
CA ALA A 23 -18.26 -10.16 -0.99
C ALA A 23 -19.35 -11.22 -0.70
N TYR A 24 -19.40 -11.76 0.52
CA TYR A 24 -20.43 -12.70 0.95
C TYR A 24 -21.81 -12.04 1.04
N LEU A 25 -21.89 -10.82 1.59
CA LEU A 25 -23.13 -10.05 1.62
C LEU A 25 -23.64 -9.76 0.20
N LYS A 26 -22.77 -9.33 -0.72
CA LYS A 26 -23.11 -9.18 -2.14
C LYS A 26 -23.63 -10.49 -2.74
N GLY A 27 -22.93 -11.60 -2.47
CA GLY A 27 -23.34 -12.94 -2.89
C GLY A 27 -24.75 -13.29 -2.41
N PHE A 28 -25.06 -13.05 -1.14
CA PHE A 28 -26.39 -13.25 -0.57
C PHE A 28 -27.45 -12.35 -1.24
N LEU A 29 -27.19 -11.06 -1.40
CA LEU A 29 -28.11 -10.12 -2.05
C LEU A 29 -28.42 -10.50 -3.50
N ASN A 30 -27.42 -11.03 -4.22
CA ASN A 30 -27.62 -11.58 -5.55
C ASN A 30 -28.62 -12.74 -5.56
N THR A 31 -28.62 -13.63 -4.55
CA THR A 31 -29.63 -14.72 -4.43
C THR A 31 -31.05 -14.20 -4.23
N LYS A 32 -31.20 -12.95 -3.81
CA LYS A 32 -32.48 -12.26 -3.61
C LYS A 32 -32.84 -11.33 -4.78
N ASN A 33 -32.07 -11.33 -5.87
CA ASN A 33 -32.19 -10.39 -6.99
C ASN A 33 -32.15 -8.91 -6.53
N ILE A 34 -31.36 -8.62 -5.50
CA ILE A 34 -31.14 -7.26 -5.00
C ILE A 34 -29.82 -6.74 -5.59
N ALA A 35 -29.91 -5.68 -6.40
CA ALA A 35 -28.73 -5.05 -6.99
C ALA A 35 -27.80 -4.50 -5.89
N SER A 36 -26.55 -4.94 -5.90
CA SER A 36 -25.54 -4.49 -4.94
C SER A 36 -24.15 -4.40 -5.56
N TYR A 37 -23.38 -3.43 -5.09
CA TYR A 37 -22.01 -3.15 -5.50
C TYR A 37 -21.09 -3.37 -4.31
N GLN A 38 -19.85 -3.76 -4.60
CA GLN A 38 -18.82 -3.93 -3.57
C GLN A 38 -17.57 -3.19 -4.03
N ALA A 39 -16.93 -2.48 -3.10
CA ALA A 39 -15.67 -1.78 -3.29
C ALA A 39 -14.74 -2.12 -2.12
N ASP A 40 -13.46 -2.30 -2.41
CA ASP A 40 -12.43 -2.50 -1.41
C ASP A 40 -11.48 -1.31 -1.42
N LEU A 41 -11.82 -0.31 -0.61
CA LEU A 41 -11.07 0.94 -0.58
C LEU A 41 -9.68 0.75 0.05
N GLY A 42 -9.44 -0.34 0.79
CA GLY A 42 -8.11 -0.66 1.30
C GLY A 42 -7.13 -0.97 0.17
N ILE A 43 -7.44 -1.97 -0.65
CA ILE A 43 -6.57 -2.32 -1.77
C ILE A 43 -6.58 -1.27 -2.88
N GLU A 44 -7.73 -0.63 -3.15
CA GLU A 44 -7.83 0.37 -4.20
C GLU A 44 -6.99 1.62 -3.91
N VAL A 45 -7.00 2.12 -2.66
CA VAL A 45 -6.14 3.24 -2.25
C VAL A 45 -4.67 2.88 -2.39
N MET A 46 -4.28 1.69 -1.93
CA MET A 46 -2.89 1.25 -2.02
C MET A 46 -2.44 1.10 -3.46
N LEU A 47 -3.24 0.50 -4.34
CA LEU A 47 -2.91 0.41 -5.77
C LEU A 47 -2.85 1.79 -6.45
N SER A 48 -3.64 2.75 -5.99
CA SER A 48 -3.57 4.13 -6.51
C SER A 48 -2.28 4.83 -6.08
N ILE A 49 -1.87 4.70 -4.82
CA ILE A 49 -0.61 5.27 -4.29
C ILE A 49 0.61 4.56 -4.89
N PHE A 50 0.64 3.23 -4.89
CA PHE A 50 1.69 2.40 -5.48
C PHE A 50 1.49 2.21 -6.97
N SER A 51 1.31 3.32 -7.68
CA SER A 51 1.32 3.37 -9.13
C SER A 51 2.35 4.40 -9.58
N LYS A 52 2.72 4.40 -10.86
CA LYS A 52 3.58 5.45 -11.41
C LYS A 52 3.05 6.85 -11.08
N LYS A 53 1.74 7.07 -11.24
CA LYS A 53 1.09 8.36 -10.95
C LYS A 53 1.15 8.69 -9.46
N GLY A 54 0.84 7.72 -8.61
CA GLY A 54 0.85 7.90 -7.16
C GLY A 54 2.26 8.18 -6.64
N LEU A 55 3.28 7.47 -7.12
CA LEU A 55 4.67 7.71 -6.72
C LEU A 55 5.18 9.07 -7.18
N ILE A 56 4.78 9.57 -8.35
CA ILE A 56 5.12 10.95 -8.75
C ILE A 56 4.64 11.93 -7.67
N ALA A 57 3.38 11.82 -7.23
CA ALA A 57 2.82 12.68 -6.19
C ALA A 57 3.51 12.49 -4.82
N VAL A 58 3.86 11.24 -4.45
CA VAL A 58 4.64 10.95 -3.24
C VAL A 58 5.99 11.66 -3.29
N PHE A 59 6.75 11.50 -4.37
CA PHE A 59 8.08 12.10 -4.51
C PHE A 59 8.02 13.63 -4.61
N GLU A 60 6.97 14.21 -5.18
CA GLU A 60 6.74 15.66 -5.17
C GLU A 60 6.56 16.19 -3.74
N LYS A 61 5.72 15.54 -2.92
CA LYS A 61 5.55 15.91 -1.51
C LYS A 61 6.83 15.66 -0.70
N ALA A 62 7.48 14.52 -0.90
CA ALA A 62 8.69 14.12 -0.17
C ALA A 62 9.88 15.08 -0.39
N GLN A 63 10.00 15.68 -1.58
CA GLN A 63 11.05 16.66 -1.87
C GLN A 63 10.91 17.98 -1.09
N ALA A 64 9.70 18.30 -0.62
CA ALA A 64 9.45 19.47 0.21
C ALA A 64 9.73 19.24 1.70
N PHE A 65 10.03 18.00 2.10
CA PHE A 65 10.33 17.67 3.50
C PHE A 65 11.70 18.21 3.91
N GLU A 66 11.74 18.92 5.04
CA GLU A 66 12.97 19.49 5.57
C GLU A 66 13.79 18.43 6.31
N ALA A 67 15.10 18.39 6.04
CA ALA A 67 16.07 17.49 6.70
C ALA A 67 15.66 15.99 6.69
N PRO A 68 15.46 15.38 5.50
CA PRO A 68 15.23 13.93 5.39
C PRO A 68 16.43 13.15 5.92
N SER A 69 16.17 11.98 6.54
CA SER A 69 17.21 11.06 6.97
C SER A 69 18.11 10.62 5.81
N ASP A 70 19.31 10.11 6.11
CA ASP A 70 20.26 9.65 5.08
C ASP A 70 19.64 8.60 4.14
N ASN A 71 18.81 7.70 4.69
CA ASN A 71 18.10 6.72 3.89
C ASN A 71 17.06 7.37 2.97
N MET A 72 16.30 8.37 3.45
CA MET A 72 15.36 9.10 2.60
C MET A 72 16.06 9.87 1.49
N GLN A 73 17.21 10.49 1.79
CA GLN A 73 18.03 11.13 0.76
C GLN A 73 18.51 10.14 -0.31
N ARG A 74 18.87 8.91 0.08
CA ARG A 74 19.20 7.82 -0.86
C ARG A 74 17.99 7.45 -1.72
N ILE A 75 16.81 7.26 -1.13
CA ILE A 75 15.58 6.92 -1.86
C ILE A 75 15.19 8.05 -2.83
N LEU A 76 15.28 9.31 -2.42
CA LEU A 76 15.01 10.47 -3.28
C LEU A 76 15.93 10.52 -4.51
N LYS A 77 17.21 10.14 -4.37
CA LYS A 77 18.14 10.02 -5.53
C LYS A 77 17.77 8.87 -6.47
N LEU A 78 17.08 7.85 -5.97
CA LEU A 78 16.63 6.68 -6.74
C LEU A 78 15.21 6.86 -7.33
N LYS A 79 14.61 8.04 -7.17
CA LYS A 79 13.24 8.39 -7.58
C LYS A 79 12.85 7.86 -8.95
N ASP A 80 13.63 8.16 -9.98
CA ASP A 80 13.28 7.81 -11.35
C ASP A 80 13.18 6.29 -11.55
N THR A 81 14.06 5.53 -10.89
CA THR A 81 14.03 4.07 -10.92
C THR A 81 12.81 3.52 -10.19
N TYR A 82 12.43 4.07 -9.03
CA TYR A 82 11.20 3.66 -8.33
C TYR A 82 9.96 3.92 -9.19
N ILE A 83 9.83 5.13 -9.75
CA ILE A 83 8.71 5.52 -10.63
C ILE A 83 8.64 4.64 -11.88
N HIS A 84 9.79 4.25 -12.45
CA HIS A 84 9.83 3.41 -13.65
C HIS A 84 9.47 1.93 -13.37
N THR A 85 9.71 1.43 -12.16
CA THR A 85 9.59 0.00 -11.83
C THR A 85 8.29 -0.37 -11.13
N ILE A 86 7.62 0.57 -10.47
CA ILE A 86 6.49 0.29 -9.56
C ILE A 86 5.34 -0.49 -10.21
N ASP A 87 4.88 -0.08 -11.40
CA ASP A 87 3.73 -0.73 -12.06
C ASP A 87 4.05 -2.20 -12.41
N ALA A 88 5.29 -2.48 -12.80
CA ALA A 88 5.75 -3.83 -13.09
C ALA A 88 5.81 -4.70 -11.81
N VAL A 89 6.28 -4.12 -10.70
CA VAL A 89 6.32 -4.78 -9.39
C VAL A 89 4.92 -5.11 -8.89
N ILE A 90 3.98 -4.15 -8.95
CA ILE A 90 2.57 -4.39 -8.58
C ILE A 90 1.94 -5.44 -9.49
N SER A 91 2.17 -5.38 -10.80
CA SER A 91 1.70 -6.40 -11.73
C SER A 91 2.26 -7.80 -11.40
N PHE A 92 3.52 -7.89 -10.97
CA PHE A 92 4.12 -9.16 -10.53
C PHE A 92 3.48 -9.67 -9.23
N LEU A 93 3.31 -8.82 -8.23
CA LEU A 93 2.70 -9.18 -6.94
C LEU A 93 1.22 -9.60 -7.09
N GLN A 94 0.51 -9.05 -8.08
CA GLN A 94 -0.84 -9.47 -8.45
C GLN A 94 -0.89 -10.77 -9.28
N GLY A 95 0.27 -11.39 -9.57
CA GLY A 95 0.37 -12.62 -10.37
C GLY A 95 0.15 -12.42 -11.88
N LYS A 96 0.05 -11.16 -12.34
CA LYS A 96 -0.17 -10.84 -13.76
C LYS A 96 1.11 -10.88 -14.60
N ASN A 97 2.28 -10.78 -13.97
CA ASN A 97 3.58 -10.83 -14.64
C ASN A 97 4.57 -11.76 -13.91
N PRO A 98 4.35 -13.09 -13.87
CA PRO A 98 5.19 -14.02 -13.11
C PRO A 98 6.62 -14.14 -13.65
N THR A 99 6.89 -13.79 -14.91
CA THR A 99 8.23 -13.89 -15.52
C THR A 99 9.20 -12.85 -14.97
N LEU A 100 8.69 -11.75 -14.39
CA LEU A 100 9.50 -10.71 -13.75
C LEU A 100 10.31 -11.24 -12.55
N ALA A 101 9.92 -12.39 -11.98
CA ALA A 101 10.60 -13.00 -10.85
C ALA A 101 12.10 -13.21 -11.09
N HIS A 102 12.50 -13.64 -12.29
CA HIS A 102 13.92 -13.83 -12.62
C HIS A 102 14.72 -12.54 -12.52
N ARG A 103 14.17 -11.42 -13.03
CA ARG A 103 14.84 -10.12 -13.03
C ARG A 103 14.93 -9.53 -11.61
N ILE A 104 13.87 -9.69 -10.82
CA ILE A 104 13.85 -9.25 -9.42
C ILE A 104 14.83 -10.09 -8.58
N ALA A 105 14.82 -11.42 -8.73
CA ALA A 105 15.67 -12.32 -7.95
C ALA A 105 17.18 -12.15 -8.22
N GLN A 106 17.54 -11.61 -9.39
CA GLN A 106 18.91 -11.26 -9.76
C GLN A 106 19.39 -9.92 -9.19
N ARG A 107 18.52 -9.14 -8.53
CA ARG A 107 18.83 -7.83 -7.90
C ARG A 107 19.40 -6.76 -8.86
N ASN A 108 19.18 -6.90 -10.16
CA ASN A 108 19.64 -5.94 -11.18
C ASN A 108 18.48 -5.12 -11.79
N PHE A 109 17.30 -5.17 -11.18
CA PHE A 109 16.09 -4.54 -11.72
C PHE A 109 15.52 -3.46 -10.81
N LEU A 110 15.50 -3.67 -9.50
CA LEU A 110 14.88 -2.76 -8.54
C LEU A 110 15.92 -1.81 -7.94
N PRO A 111 15.54 -0.56 -7.62
CA PRO A 111 16.32 0.27 -6.71
C PRO A 111 16.26 -0.34 -5.30
N GLU A 112 17.35 -0.19 -4.56
CA GLU A 112 17.52 -0.79 -3.25
C GLU A 112 18.00 0.28 -2.25
N ALA A 113 17.29 0.43 -1.13
CA ALA A 113 17.69 1.29 -0.01
C ALA A 113 17.85 0.46 1.28
N GLN A 114 17.74 1.09 2.46
CA GLN A 114 18.09 0.45 3.74
C GLN A 114 17.34 -0.86 4.04
N ARG A 115 16.12 -1.08 3.52
CA ARG A 115 15.42 -2.37 3.73
C ARG A 115 16.16 -3.55 3.10
N PHE A 116 17.03 -3.29 2.12
CA PHE A 116 17.81 -4.31 1.45
C PHE A 116 19.06 -4.74 2.23
N ASP A 117 19.47 -4.00 3.25
CA ASP A 117 20.61 -4.37 4.10
C ASP A 117 20.31 -5.64 4.91
N GLN A 118 19.03 -5.88 5.21
CA GLN A 118 18.55 -7.13 5.84
C GLN A 118 18.64 -8.34 4.91
N LEU A 119 18.95 -8.12 3.62
CA LEU A 119 19.01 -9.18 2.62
C LEU A 119 20.38 -9.88 2.51
N GLU A 120 21.40 -9.40 3.21
CA GLU A 120 22.71 -10.04 3.15
C GLU A 120 22.70 -11.43 3.82
N ASP A 121 21.81 -11.66 4.79
CA ASP A 121 21.61 -12.95 5.46
C ASP A 121 20.71 -13.94 4.67
N LEU A 122 20.20 -13.57 3.49
CA LEU A 122 19.26 -14.42 2.75
C LEU A 122 19.88 -15.70 2.21
N ASN A 123 21.17 -15.71 1.87
CA ASN A 123 21.77 -16.91 1.25
C ASN A 123 21.70 -18.12 2.18
N TRP A 124 21.65 -17.92 3.51
CA TRP A 124 21.48 -18.96 4.50
C TRP A 124 19.99 -19.25 4.81
N ALA A 125 19.14 -18.22 4.84
CA ALA A 125 17.70 -18.36 5.17
C ALA A 125 16.82 -18.87 4.00
N PHE A 126 17.29 -18.77 2.74
CA PHE A 126 16.46 -19.04 1.55
C PHE A 126 16.57 -20.46 1.00
N GLY A 127 17.45 -21.32 1.54
CA GLY A 127 17.51 -22.76 1.29
C GLY A 127 16.93 -23.23 -0.06
N ALA A 128 15.74 -23.83 -0.03
CA ALA A 128 15.03 -24.40 -1.18
C ALA A 128 13.86 -23.54 -1.72
N MET A 129 13.81 -22.23 -1.43
CA MET A 129 12.72 -21.37 -1.92
C MET A 129 12.79 -21.22 -3.44
N GLY A 130 11.62 -21.35 -4.09
CA GLY A 130 11.50 -21.10 -5.52
C GLY A 130 11.81 -19.65 -5.87
N ILE A 131 12.27 -19.40 -7.10
CA ILE A 131 12.62 -18.06 -7.59
C ILE A 131 11.46 -17.06 -7.44
N GLN A 132 10.23 -17.54 -7.50
CA GLN A 132 9.00 -16.76 -7.31
C GLN A 132 8.91 -16.18 -5.90
N ASP A 133 9.14 -16.99 -4.87
CA ASP A 133 8.99 -16.53 -3.49
C ASP A 133 10.13 -15.60 -3.09
N LYS A 134 11.36 -15.88 -3.56
CA LYS A 134 12.48 -14.95 -3.45
C LYS A 134 12.14 -13.59 -4.07
N ALA A 135 11.58 -13.59 -5.28
CA ALA A 135 11.20 -12.36 -5.95
C ALA A 135 10.07 -11.61 -5.22
N LYS A 136 9.06 -12.33 -4.67
CA LYS A 136 8.01 -11.71 -3.84
C LYS A 136 8.59 -11.04 -2.61
N TYR A 137 9.51 -11.70 -1.91
CA TYR A 137 10.14 -11.14 -0.73
C TYR A 137 10.97 -9.89 -1.05
N ILE A 138 11.75 -9.90 -2.12
CA ILE A 138 12.49 -8.72 -2.60
C ILE A 138 11.53 -7.59 -2.99
N ALA A 139 10.43 -7.91 -3.68
CA ALA A 139 9.39 -6.93 -4.02
C ALA A 139 8.71 -6.35 -2.76
N THR A 140 8.57 -7.13 -1.68
CA THR A 140 8.09 -6.60 -0.39
C THR A 140 9.08 -5.59 0.18
N MET A 141 10.39 -5.86 0.18
CA MET A 141 11.39 -4.89 0.67
C MET A 141 11.39 -3.59 -0.13
N TYR A 142 11.22 -3.71 -1.45
CA TYR A 142 11.04 -2.55 -2.33
C TYR A 142 9.81 -1.70 -1.95
N LEU A 143 8.68 -2.33 -1.62
CA LEU A 143 7.49 -1.62 -1.16
C LEU A 143 7.67 -1.03 0.26
N GLU A 144 8.42 -1.70 1.14
CA GLU A 144 8.76 -1.22 2.48
C GLU A 144 9.69 0.01 2.43
N ASP A 145 10.66 0.09 1.50
CA ASP A 145 11.45 1.30 1.29
C ASP A 145 10.56 2.50 0.95
N LEU A 146 9.61 2.32 0.03
CA LEU A 146 8.63 3.36 -0.33
C LEU A 146 7.69 3.70 0.83
N ALA A 147 7.32 2.72 1.65
CA ALA A 147 6.49 2.94 2.83
C ALA A 147 7.23 3.77 3.90
N ASP A 148 8.51 3.51 4.12
CA ASP A 148 9.33 4.32 5.01
C ASP A 148 9.44 5.76 4.50
N LEU A 149 9.61 5.95 3.18
CA LEU A 149 9.58 7.27 2.55
C LEU A 149 8.26 8.00 2.80
N ILE A 150 7.13 7.38 2.50
CA ILE A 150 5.82 7.98 2.72
C ILE A 150 5.66 8.31 4.20
N LYS A 151 6.03 7.39 5.08
CA LYS A 151 5.87 7.58 6.53
C LYS A 151 6.71 8.72 7.09
N GLU A 152 7.96 8.85 6.67
CA GLU A 152 8.83 9.91 7.17
C GLU A 152 8.47 11.28 6.56
N THR A 153 8.17 11.32 5.26
CA THR A 153 8.17 12.57 4.50
C THR A 153 6.79 13.07 4.06
N VAL A 154 5.75 12.23 4.10
CA VAL A 154 4.43 12.54 3.53
C VAL A 154 3.30 12.36 4.55
N ASP A 155 3.24 11.22 5.23
CA ASP A 155 2.17 10.87 6.15
C ASP A 155 2.68 9.98 7.30
N PRO A 156 2.85 10.51 8.52
CA PRO A 156 3.41 9.77 9.66
C PRO A 156 2.56 8.57 10.13
N TYR A 157 1.30 8.48 9.70
CA TYR A 157 0.40 7.38 10.04
C TYR A 157 0.45 6.24 9.04
N PHE A 158 1.17 6.40 7.93
CA PHE A 158 1.24 5.41 6.86
C PHE A 158 1.80 4.05 7.32
N GLY A 159 1.20 2.96 6.81
CA GLY A 159 1.70 1.60 6.97
C GLY A 159 0.78 0.54 6.34
N PHE A 160 1.36 -0.54 5.80
CA PHE A 160 0.62 -1.59 5.08
C PHE A 160 -0.40 -2.37 5.93
N SER A 161 -0.09 -2.59 7.22
CA SER A 161 -0.92 -3.44 8.10
C SER A 161 -1.49 -2.70 9.31
N ARG A 162 -1.01 -1.49 9.60
CA ARG A 162 -1.26 -0.77 10.86
C ARG A 162 -1.27 0.75 10.61
N TYR A 163 -2.19 1.21 9.77
CA TYR A 163 -2.39 2.64 9.61
C TYR A 163 -3.09 3.24 10.82
N ALA A 164 -2.57 4.35 11.35
CA ALA A 164 -3.15 5.12 12.45
C ALA A 164 -3.62 4.33 13.70
N GLU A 165 -3.12 3.09 13.90
CA GLU A 165 -3.61 2.18 14.95
C GLU A 165 -3.53 2.82 16.35
N LYS A 166 -2.58 3.74 16.56
CA LYS A 166 -2.39 4.46 17.82
C LYS A 166 -3.55 5.41 18.18
N ILE A 167 -4.30 5.91 17.20
CA ILE A 167 -5.38 6.89 17.40
C ILE A 167 -6.62 6.23 18.02
N GLY A 168 -6.89 4.95 17.73
CA GLY A 168 -8.06 4.22 18.22
C GLY A 168 -7.83 3.37 19.48
N ARG A 169 -6.69 3.50 20.18
CA ARG A 169 -6.31 2.58 21.27
C ARG A 169 -7.01 2.84 22.61
N SER A 170 -7.61 4.01 22.83
CA SER A 170 -8.36 4.28 24.06
C SER A 170 -9.85 4.06 23.84
N ALA A 171 -10.40 3.01 24.45
CA ALA A 171 -11.85 2.77 24.46
C ALA A 171 -12.58 3.62 25.53
N GLN A 172 -11.84 4.26 26.45
CA GLN A 172 -12.41 5.08 27.52
C GLN A 172 -12.70 6.51 27.08
N GLU A 173 -11.92 7.05 26.13
CA GLU A 173 -12.05 8.42 25.63
C GLU A 173 -11.80 8.44 24.11
N MET A 174 -12.71 9.07 23.35
CA MET A 174 -12.63 9.15 21.88
C MET A 174 -12.04 10.49 21.38
N ASP A 175 -11.49 11.31 22.27
CA ASP A 175 -11.07 12.69 21.96
C ASP A 175 -9.97 12.76 20.90
N ALA A 176 -9.01 11.83 20.93
CA ALA A 176 -7.96 11.74 19.92
C ALA A 176 -8.53 11.44 18.52
N LEU A 177 -9.54 10.57 18.44
CA LEU A 177 -10.23 10.24 17.19
C LEU A 177 -11.06 11.44 16.71
N TYR A 178 -11.76 12.11 17.62
CA TYR A 178 -12.56 13.29 17.30
C TYR A 178 -11.69 14.44 16.78
N ALA A 179 -10.55 14.71 17.43
CA ALA A 179 -9.59 15.71 16.97
C ALA A 179 -9.02 15.37 15.60
N ALA A 180 -8.68 14.10 15.34
CA ALA A 180 -8.20 13.65 14.04
C ALA A 180 -9.27 13.82 12.93
N LEU A 181 -10.54 13.52 13.23
CA LEU A 181 -11.66 13.67 12.29
C LEU A 181 -11.88 15.13 11.86
N LEU A 182 -11.66 16.08 12.77
CA LEU A 182 -11.81 17.52 12.50
C LEU A 182 -10.55 18.16 11.87
N GLY A 183 -9.45 17.42 11.81
CA GLY A 183 -8.21 17.87 11.19
C GLY A 183 -8.29 17.93 9.66
N PRO A 184 -7.21 18.43 9.01
CA PRO A 184 -7.06 18.28 7.57
C PRO A 184 -6.94 16.80 7.19
N LEU A 185 -7.37 16.48 5.96
CA LEU A 185 -7.20 15.14 5.40
C LEU A 185 -5.72 14.78 5.33
N SER A 186 -5.39 13.55 5.71
CA SER A 186 -4.06 13.01 5.44
C SER A 186 -3.84 12.74 3.95
N PHE A 187 -2.61 12.44 3.57
CA PHE A 187 -2.30 12.02 2.20
C PHE A 187 -3.10 10.78 1.79
N VAL A 188 -3.24 9.79 2.68
CA VAL A 188 -4.04 8.59 2.39
C VAL A 188 -5.54 8.94 2.29
N ASP A 189 -6.02 9.85 3.14
CA ASP A 189 -7.42 10.29 3.12
C ASP A 189 -7.80 11.01 1.82
N GLU A 190 -6.87 11.80 1.25
CA GLU A 190 -7.05 12.45 -0.06
C GLU A 190 -7.36 11.41 -1.15
N TYR A 191 -6.60 10.31 -1.20
CA TYR A 191 -6.82 9.21 -2.16
C TYR A 191 -8.11 8.43 -1.86
N LEU A 192 -8.36 8.14 -0.58
CA LEU A 192 -9.56 7.44 -0.14
C LEU A 192 -10.83 8.19 -0.56
N ILE A 193 -10.90 9.48 -0.27
CA ILE A 193 -12.07 10.32 -0.57
C ILE A 193 -12.24 10.51 -2.07
N ALA A 194 -11.14 10.66 -2.82
CA ALA A 194 -11.20 10.73 -4.28
C ALA A 194 -11.81 9.45 -4.87
N LEU A 195 -11.32 8.27 -4.47
CA LEU A 195 -11.85 6.98 -4.94
C LEU A 195 -13.29 6.72 -4.50
N LEU A 196 -13.65 7.12 -3.28
CA LEU A 196 -15.02 7.00 -2.78
C LEU A 196 -16.02 7.82 -3.62
N LYS A 197 -15.63 9.01 -4.09
CA LYS A 197 -16.48 9.85 -4.96
C LYS A 197 -16.76 9.23 -6.33
N GLU A 198 -15.96 8.26 -6.76
CA GLU A 198 -16.15 7.55 -8.03
C GLU A 198 -17.14 6.37 -7.91
N LYS A 199 -17.56 6.00 -6.69
CA LYS A 199 -18.49 4.87 -6.43
C LYS A 199 -19.95 5.31 -6.41
#